data_AF-A0A924EJY7-F1
#
_entry.id   AF-A0A924EJY7-F1
#
_cell.length_a   1.000
_cell.length_b   1.000
_cell.length_c   1.000
_cell.angle_alpha   90.00
_cell.angle_beta   90.00
_cell.angle_gamma   90.00
#
_symmetry.space_group_name_H-M   'P 1'
#
loop_
_entity.id
_entity.type
_entity.pdbx_description
1 polymer ?
#
loop_
_entity_poly.entity_id
_entity_poly.type
_entity_poly.pdbx_seq_one_letter_code
_entity_poly.pdbx_strand_id
1 'polypeptide(L)'
;MAYNYSGVGGTLLFTGHLRDAIEQLLKAYGITSRKGLLHQSFVSASDIGEAYENLKDYKHALEFMKIARSIKDSMFNEQSDKKIQQLQFEYELGKKQNQIELLNKNKLIERSGREKQTVVMWGLIAVLLLFVAIVVLLYRSRRKEIRNKELILRQKEVLRLQAEKLSELNEFKDRTFSVLAHDLRGPLAAFTTTMQMLDENVITHDEFTELKPAVDKQLNSLNVLLDNLLKWSKSYIMGEIATQPVNVAVYAITAANIGLVQDAADKKKIRIINNIPVDITAFADEGQVDIVIRNLISNAIKFTREEGTVTLAAGKKADRTIITVTDNGVGMTEEQLKKLFTTSPDNTTYGTKGERGIGLGLLLCHEFIKANNGTIVVVSEAGKGTVFTIDLPGNS
;
A
#
# COMPACT_ATOMS: atom_id res chain seq x y z
N MET A 1 54.78 68.10 75.76
CA MET A 1 55.61 68.28 76.98
C MET A 1 56.94 67.53 76.87
N ALA A 2 56.99 66.20 76.71
CA ALA A 2 58.25 65.44 76.58
C ALA A 2 59.22 65.98 75.51
N TYR A 3 58.73 66.24 74.30
CA TYR A 3 59.54 66.79 73.19
C TYR A 3 60.12 68.18 73.47
N ASN A 4 59.42 69.02 74.25
CA ASN A 4 59.90 70.35 74.62
C ASN A 4 61.07 70.22 75.62
N TYR A 5 60.92 69.35 76.62
CA TYR A 5 61.99 69.06 77.57
C TYR A 5 63.20 68.37 76.93
N SER A 6 62.99 67.44 75.99
CA SER A 6 64.08 66.77 75.27
C SER A 6 64.81 67.74 74.33
N GLY A 7 64.07 68.59 73.60
CA GLY A 7 64.65 69.59 72.71
C GLY A 7 65.44 70.66 73.47
N VAL A 8 64.86 71.22 74.54
CA VAL A 8 65.56 72.18 75.43
C VAL A 8 66.78 71.52 76.07
N GLY A 9 66.65 70.30 76.57
CA GLY A 9 67.75 69.53 77.14
C GLY A 9 68.91 69.28 76.16
N GLY A 10 68.61 68.89 74.92
CA GLY A 10 69.62 68.70 73.87
C GLY A 10 70.32 70.00 73.46
N THR A 11 69.59 71.13 73.40
CA THR A 11 70.21 72.43 73.13
C THR A 11 71.12 72.91 74.27
N LEU A 12 70.75 72.64 75.53
CA LEU A 12 71.57 72.95 76.70
C LEU A 12 72.83 72.07 76.75
N LEU A 13 72.72 70.81 76.35
CA LEU A 13 73.86 69.90 76.20
C LEU A 13 74.86 70.42 75.16
N PHE A 14 74.38 70.82 73.98
CA PHE A 14 75.24 71.37 72.91
C PHE A 14 75.90 72.71 73.29
N THR A 15 75.23 73.54 74.10
CA THR A 15 75.74 74.84 74.55
C THR A 15 76.56 74.78 75.85
N GLY A 16 76.87 73.57 76.35
CA GLY A 16 77.76 73.36 77.50
C GLY A 16 77.14 73.56 78.88
N HIS A 17 75.82 73.78 78.97
CA HIS A 17 75.09 73.94 80.24
C HIS A 17 74.65 72.57 80.79
N LEU A 18 75.65 71.74 81.14
CA LEU A 18 75.46 70.31 81.35
C LEU A 18 74.50 69.95 82.50
N ARG A 19 74.47 70.71 83.59
CA ARG A 19 73.58 70.43 84.74
C ARG A 19 72.11 70.73 84.42
N ASP A 20 71.84 71.86 83.76
CA ASP A 20 70.49 72.24 83.35
C ASP A 20 69.98 71.30 82.25
N ALA A 21 70.87 70.86 81.35
CA ALA A 21 70.58 69.85 80.34
C ALA A 21 70.08 68.55 80.97
N ILE A 22 70.79 68.03 81.98
CA ILE A 22 70.42 66.80 82.68
C ILE A 22 69.04 66.90 83.32
N GLU A 23 68.71 68.02 83.99
CA GLU A 23 67.40 68.18 84.64
C GLU A 23 66.24 68.10 83.62
N GLN A 24 66.39 68.79 82.48
CA GLN A 24 65.36 68.78 81.45
C GLN A 24 65.28 67.43 80.74
N LEU A 25 66.42 66.79 80.46
CA LEU A 25 66.46 65.46 79.84
C LEU A 25 65.88 64.38 80.77
N LEU A 26 66.12 64.44 82.08
CA LEU A 26 65.51 63.53 83.06
C LEU A 26 63.98 63.66 83.08
N LYS A 27 63.45 64.89 83.01
CA LYS A 27 62.00 65.14 82.87
C LYS A 27 61.47 64.56 81.56
N ALA A 28 62.20 64.74 80.46
CA ALA A 28 61.84 64.16 79.16
C ALA A 28 61.78 62.63 79.22
N TYR A 29 62.86 62.00 79.68
CA TYR A 29 62.97 60.55 79.84
C TYR A 29 61.86 59.97 80.73
N GLY A 30 61.55 60.62 81.85
CA GLY A 30 60.48 60.19 82.75
C GLY A 30 59.08 60.25 82.13
N ILE A 31 58.84 61.14 81.14
CA ILE A 31 57.58 61.20 80.42
C ILE A 31 57.55 60.17 79.28
N THR A 32 58.63 60.06 78.50
CA THR A 32 58.69 59.14 77.35
C THR A 32 58.67 57.68 77.79
N SER A 33 59.36 57.36 78.89
CA SER A 33 59.39 56.03 79.49
C SER A 33 58.01 55.60 79.98
N ARG A 34 57.29 56.47 80.72
CA ARG A 34 55.92 56.22 81.16
C ARG A 34 54.91 56.04 80.01
N LYS A 35 55.18 56.63 78.85
CA LYS A 35 54.33 56.50 77.66
C LYS A 35 54.72 55.35 76.72
N GLY A 36 55.77 54.60 77.04
CA GLY A 36 56.25 53.50 76.17
C GLY A 36 56.85 53.98 74.84
N LEU A 37 57.29 55.24 74.76
CA LEU A 37 57.85 55.80 73.53
C LEU A 37 59.34 55.46 73.42
N LEU A 38 59.65 54.21 73.04
CA LEU A 38 61.00 53.65 73.06
C LEU A 38 62.04 54.52 72.34
N HIS A 39 61.74 55.01 71.12
CA HIS A 39 62.67 55.87 70.38
C HIS A 39 63.05 57.15 71.13
N GLN A 40 62.06 57.81 71.74
CA GLN A 40 62.30 59.06 72.47
C GLN A 40 63.00 58.81 73.81
N SER A 41 62.65 57.71 74.49
CA SER A 41 63.35 57.27 75.69
C SER A 41 64.81 56.91 75.43
N PHE A 42 65.11 56.33 74.26
CA PHE A 42 66.49 56.07 73.82
C PHE A 42 67.26 57.37 73.65
N VAL A 43 66.70 58.33 72.89
CA VAL A 43 67.34 59.64 72.65
C VAL A 43 67.61 60.35 73.97
N SER A 44 66.58 60.51 74.82
CA SER A 44 66.78 61.16 76.12
C SER A 44 67.78 60.43 77.02
N ALA A 45 67.79 59.09 77.07
CA ALA A 45 68.77 58.34 77.87
C ALA A 45 70.20 58.44 77.31
N SER A 46 70.36 58.47 75.98
CA SER A 46 71.65 58.66 75.32
C SER A 46 72.23 60.04 75.64
N ASP A 47 71.41 61.09 75.49
CA ASP A 47 71.80 62.47 75.74
C ASP A 47 72.14 62.71 77.22
N ILE A 48 71.41 62.06 78.15
CA ILE A 48 71.74 62.10 79.59
C ILE A 48 73.09 61.42 79.85
N GLY A 49 73.35 60.28 79.21
CA GLY A 49 74.62 59.57 79.31
C GLY A 49 75.80 60.44 78.87
N GLU A 50 75.67 61.10 77.72
CA GLU A 50 76.66 62.04 77.19
C GLU A 50 76.87 63.25 78.10
N ALA A 51 75.78 63.81 78.66
CA ALA A 51 75.86 64.93 79.58
C ALA A 51 76.65 64.60 80.86
N TYR A 52 76.44 63.41 81.44
CA TYR A 52 77.19 62.94 82.61
C TYR A 52 78.65 62.60 82.28
N GLU A 53 78.93 62.07 81.08
CA GLU A 53 80.29 61.80 80.61
C GLU A 53 81.09 63.11 80.50
N ASN A 54 80.49 64.16 79.93
CA ASN A 54 81.08 65.50 79.85
C ASN A 54 81.32 66.14 81.22
N LEU A 55 80.53 65.78 82.24
CA LEU A 55 80.74 66.18 83.65
C LEU A 55 81.78 65.31 84.39
N LYS A 56 82.37 64.30 83.74
CA LYS A 56 83.26 63.30 84.33
C LYS A 56 82.60 62.45 85.43
N ASP A 57 81.27 62.40 85.48
CA ASP A 57 80.51 61.47 86.33
C ASP A 57 80.27 60.16 85.57
N TYR A 58 81.34 59.37 85.50
CA TYR A 58 81.34 58.14 84.72
C TYR A 58 80.37 57.08 85.25
N LYS A 59 79.93 57.18 86.51
CA LYS A 59 78.98 56.22 87.10
C LYS A 59 77.60 56.40 86.49
N HIS A 60 77.07 57.61 86.51
CA HIS A 60 75.74 57.90 85.96
C HIS A 60 75.76 57.87 84.43
N ALA A 61 76.85 58.29 83.79
CA ALA A 61 77.04 58.15 82.34
C ALA A 61 76.88 56.68 81.90
N LEU A 62 77.58 55.76 82.58
CA LEU A 62 77.50 54.33 82.28
C LEU A 62 76.10 53.75 82.52
N GLU A 63 75.40 54.20 83.57
CA GLU A 63 74.05 53.76 83.88
C GLU A 63 73.06 54.14 82.75
N PHE A 64 73.07 55.41 82.33
CA PHE A 64 72.21 55.89 81.26
C PHE A 64 72.59 55.34 79.88
N MET A 65 73.88 55.11 79.61
CA MET A 65 74.33 54.40 78.42
C MET A 65 73.85 52.95 78.39
N LYS A 66 73.83 52.24 79.53
CA LYS A 66 73.26 50.87 79.61
C LYS A 66 71.75 50.87 79.36
N ILE A 67 71.04 51.85 79.91
CA ILE A 67 69.60 52.05 79.68
C ILE A 67 69.35 52.33 78.19
N ALA A 68 70.08 53.26 77.58
CA ALA A 68 69.97 53.58 76.16
C ALA A 68 70.27 52.34 75.29
N ARG A 69 71.32 51.58 75.61
CA ARG A 69 71.63 50.32 74.91
C ARG A 69 70.48 49.32 75.00
N SER A 70 69.90 49.11 76.18
CA SER A 70 68.77 48.19 76.37
C SER A 70 67.51 48.63 75.58
N ILE A 71 67.22 49.92 75.54
CA ILE A 71 66.11 50.46 74.75
C ILE A 71 66.39 50.31 73.24
N LYS A 72 67.63 50.57 72.79
CA LYS A 72 68.07 50.37 71.40
C LYS A 72 67.92 48.91 70.97
N ASP A 73 68.37 47.97 71.80
CA ASP A 73 68.25 46.54 71.54
C ASP A 73 66.77 46.12 71.46
N SER A 74 65.92 46.65 72.35
CA SER A 74 64.47 46.39 72.33
C SER A 74 63.78 46.94 71.08
N MET A 75 64.13 48.16 70.65
CA MET A 75 63.60 48.75 69.43
C MET A 75 64.03 47.99 68.18
N PHE A 76 65.30 47.57 68.13
CA PHE A 76 65.83 46.77 67.03
C PHE A 76 65.10 45.42 66.93
N ASN A 77 64.82 44.79 68.08
CA ASN A 77 64.03 43.57 68.13
C ASN A 77 62.59 43.81 67.63
N GLU A 78 61.90 44.85 68.10
CA GLU A 78 60.53 45.17 67.64
C GLU A 78 60.46 45.45 66.12
N GLN A 79 61.44 46.18 65.59
CA GLN A 79 61.52 46.48 64.15
C GLN A 79 61.83 45.22 63.34
N SER A 80 62.73 44.37 63.84
CA SER A 80 63.07 43.10 63.22
C SER A 80 61.86 42.15 63.21
N ASP A 81 61.12 42.06 64.32
CA ASP A 81 59.90 41.25 64.44
C ASP A 81 58.82 41.72 63.46
N LYS A 82 58.57 43.03 63.37
CA LYS A 82 57.65 43.59 62.37
C LYS A 82 58.07 43.25 60.94
N LYS A 83 59.37 43.30 60.64
CA LYS A 83 59.87 42.98 59.30
C LYS A 83 59.73 41.49 58.99
N ILE A 84 59.99 40.61 59.96
CA ILE A 84 59.80 39.16 59.84
C ILE A 84 58.31 38.84 59.58
N GLN A 85 57.40 39.44 60.35
CA GLN A 85 55.95 39.26 60.15
C GLN A 85 55.50 39.72 58.76
N GLN A 86 55.99 40.86 58.27
CA GLN A 86 55.68 41.34 56.94
C GLN A 86 56.17 40.35 55.85
N LEU A 87 57.41 39.87 55.96
CA LEU A 87 57.96 38.90 55.01
C LEU A 87 57.20 37.58 55.03
N GLN A 88 56.79 37.09 56.21
CA GLN A 88 55.95 35.90 56.34
C GLN A 88 54.59 36.10 55.67
N PHE A 89 53.96 37.26 55.89
CA PHE A 89 52.69 37.60 55.26
C PHE A 89 52.80 37.64 53.72
N GLU A 90 53.82 38.31 53.18
CA GLU A 90 54.07 38.38 51.74
C GLU A 90 54.35 36.98 51.14
N TYR A 91 55.11 36.14 51.85
CA TYR A 91 55.38 34.76 51.45
C TYR A 91 54.08 33.92 51.40
N GLU A 92 53.25 34.00 52.44
CA GLU A 92 51.97 33.29 52.48
C GLU A 92 51.01 33.78 51.39
N LEU A 93 50.97 35.09 51.15
CA LEU A 93 50.16 35.69 50.10
C LEU A 93 50.58 35.17 48.73
N GLY A 94 51.89 35.17 48.44
CA GLY A 94 52.43 34.62 47.20
C GLY A 94 52.11 33.12 47.01
N LYS A 95 52.20 32.33 48.09
CA LYS A 95 51.83 30.90 48.07
C LYS A 95 50.34 30.71 47.75
N LYS A 96 49.45 31.50 48.37
CA LYS A 96 48.00 31.47 48.06
C LYS A 96 47.72 31.91 46.64
N GLN A 97 48.40 32.93 46.14
CA GLN A 97 48.26 33.41 44.76
C GLN A 97 48.61 32.31 43.75
N ASN A 98 49.74 31.63 43.95
CA ASN A 98 50.16 30.51 43.10
C ASN A 98 49.16 29.34 43.15
N GLN A 99 48.61 29.05 44.33
CA GLN A 99 47.60 28.01 44.48
C GLN A 99 46.30 28.35 43.73
N ILE A 100 45.85 29.61 43.78
CA ILE A 100 44.68 30.10 43.04
C ILE A 100 44.93 30.00 41.53
N GLU A 101 46.12 30.39 41.07
CA GLU A 101 46.48 30.30 39.66
C GLU A 101 46.47 28.85 39.17
N LEU A 102 47.06 27.93 39.93
CA LEU A 102 47.06 26.50 39.62
C LEU A 102 45.64 25.94 39.58
N LEU A 103 44.80 26.31 40.55
CA LEU A 103 43.40 25.89 40.60
C LEU A 103 42.63 26.39 39.38
N ASN A 104 42.84 27.63 38.97
CA ASN A 104 42.22 28.21 37.78
C ASN A 104 42.67 27.50 36.49
N LYS A 105 43.97 27.19 36.36
CA LYS A 105 44.51 26.40 35.24
C LYS A 105 43.87 25.01 35.17
N ASN A 106 43.77 24.29 36.29
CA ASN A 106 43.15 22.97 36.34
C ASN A 106 41.66 23.02 35.97
N LYS A 107 40.91 24.02 36.48
CA LYS A 107 39.50 24.22 36.11
C LYS A 107 39.31 24.46 34.61
N LEU A 108 40.21 25.19 33.95
CA LEU A 108 40.15 25.41 32.50
C LEU A 108 40.39 24.11 31.72
N ILE A 109 41.35 23.28 32.16
CA ILE A 109 41.61 21.97 31.54
C ILE A 109 40.41 21.05 31.69
N GLU A 110 39.82 20.97 32.89
CA GLU A 110 38.61 20.18 33.15
C GLU A 110 37.43 20.66 32.31
N ARG A 111 37.25 21.98 32.16
CA ARG A 111 36.21 22.56 31.33
C ARG A 111 36.41 22.21 29.85
N SER A 112 37.62 22.37 29.33
CA SER A 112 37.96 21.99 27.95
C SER A 112 37.77 20.48 27.72
N GLY A 113 38.12 19.65 28.70
CA GLY A 113 37.87 18.20 28.66
C GLY A 113 36.38 17.86 28.56
N ARG A 114 35.53 18.51 29.38
CA ARG A 114 34.07 18.34 29.33
C ARG A 114 33.48 18.81 28.01
N GLU A 115 33.90 19.96 27.51
CA GLU A 115 33.43 20.48 26.20
C GLU A 115 33.75 19.48 25.08
N LYS A 116 34.97 18.93 25.03
CA LYS A 116 35.33 17.87 24.07
C LYS A 116 34.46 16.62 24.20
N GLN A 117 34.21 16.14 25.42
CA GLN A 117 33.34 14.97 25.65
C GLN A 117 31.91 15.22 25.17
N THR A 118 31.36 16.41 25.41
CA THR A 118 30.00 16.75 24.95
C THR A 118 29.91 16.77 23.42
N VAL A 119 30.91 17.31 22.72
CA VAL A 119 30.95 17.32 21.25
C VAL A 119 31.03 15.90 20.69
N VAL A 120 31.90 15.05 21.25
CA VAL A 120 32.03 13.64 20.84
C VAL A 120 30.71 12.89 21.03
N MET A 121 30.05 13.08 22.18
CA MET A 121 28.78 12.43 22.49
C MET A 121 27.68 12.83 21.49
N TRP A 122 27.52 14.12 21.19
CA TRP A 122 26.56 14.59 20.18
C TRP A 122 26.88 14.07 18.77
N GLY A 123 28.18 13.97 18.42
CA GLY A 123 28.62 13.35 17.17
C GLY A 123 28.22 11.88 17.05
N LEU A 124 28.40 11.09 18.12
CA LEU A 124 27.99 9.68 18.15
C LEU A 124 26.47 9.50 18.04
N ILE A 125 25.70 10.36 18.72
CA ILE A 125 24.24 10.37 18.61
C ILE A 125 23.81 10.68 17.18
N ALA A 126 24.43 11.67 16.53
CA ALA A 126 24.13 12.01 15.14
C ALA A 126 24.44 10.85 14.18
N VAL A 127 25.57 10.17 14.35
CA VAL A 127 25.93 8.98 13.55
C VAL A 127 24.94 7.85 13.76
N LEU A 128 24.52 7.58 15.01
CA LEU A 128 23.53 6.55 15.31
C LEU A 128 22.17 6.86 14.67
N LEU A 129 21.72 8.11 14.74
CA LEU A 129 20.48 8.55 14.10
C LEU A 129 20.53 8.40 12.58
N LEU A 130 21.67 8.75 11.97
CA LEU A 130 21.89 8.59 10.53
C LEU A 130 21.86 7.10 10.13
N PHE A 131 22.51 6.23 10.92
CA PHE A 131 22.49 4.79 10.70
C PHE A 131 21.08 4.21 10.77
N VAL A 132 20.31 4.56 11.81
CA VAL A 132 18.91 4.14 11.97
C VAL A 132 18.06 4.64 10.80
N ALA A 133 18.24 5.89 10.37
CA ALA A 133 17.52 6.45 9.21
C ALA A 133 17.81 5.65 7.93
N ILE A 134 19.07 5.31 7.66
CA ILE A 134 19.47 4.48 6.52
C ILE A 134 18.80 3.11 6.58
N VAL A 135 18.85 2.43 7.73
CA VAL A 135 18.23 1.11 7.91
C VAL A 135 16.72 1.17 7.65
N VAL A 136 16.03 2.20 8.16
CA VAL A 136 14.58 2.41 7.94
C VAL A 136 14.28 2.66 6.46
N LEU A 137 15.10 3.46 5.76
CA LEU A 137 14.93 3.72 4.33
C LEU A 137 15.14 2.45 3.49
N LEU A 138 16.16 1.65 3.80
CA LEU A 138 16.42 0.37 3.12
C LEU A 138 15.28 -0.62 3.37
N TYR A 139 14.79 -0.72 4.61
CA TYR A 139 13.64 -1.56 4.95
C TYR A 139 12.38 -1.13 4.20
N ARG A 140 12.09 0.17 4.14
CA ARG A 140 10.96 0.73 3.38
C ARG A 140 11.09 0.47 1.88
N SER A 141 12.30 0.61 1.34
CA SER A 141 12.59 0.35 -0.08
C SER A 141 12.33 -1.12 -0.43
N ARG A 142 12.87 -2.06 0.35
CA ARG A 142 12.64 -3.50 0.18
C ARG A 142 11.15 -3.86 0.28
N ARG A 143 10.42 -3.33 1.26
CA ARG A 143 8.97 -3.55 1.39
C ARG A 143 8.16 -3.00 0.20
N LYS A 144 8.59 -1.91 -0.44
CA LYS A 144 7.94 -1.40 -1.65
C LYS A 144 8.21 -2.33 -2.84
N GLU A 145 9.43 -2.82 -2.98
CA GLU A 145 9.82 -3.72 -4.06
C GLU A 145 9.01 -5.03 -4.04
N ILE A 146 8.84 -5.64 -2.86
CA ILE A 146 8.05 -6.87 -2.70
C ILE A 146 6.58 -6.64 -3.09
N ARG A 147 5.96 -5.58 -2.57
CA ARG A 147 4.56 -5.23 -2.90
C ARG A 147 4.36 -4.95 -4.39
N ASN A 148 5.31 -4.26 -5.03
CA ASN A 148 5.24 -4.01 -6.47
C ASN A 148 5.36 -5.30 -7.27
N LYS A 149 6.22 -6.24 -6.88
CA LYS A 149 6.32 -7.55 -7.54
C LYS A 149 5.03 -8.34 -7.42
N GLU A 150 4.42 -8.39 -6.23
CA GLU A 150 3.12 -9.05 -6.03
C GLU A 150 2.00 -8.42 -6.87
N LEU A 151 1.96 -7.09 -6.94
CA LEU A 151 0.97 -6.37 -7.75
C LEU A 151 1.14 -6.66 -9.24
N ILE A 152 2.37 -6.65 -9.75
CA ILE A 152 2.69 -6.97 -11.14
C ILE A 152 2.30 -8.42 -11.46
N LEU A 153 2.58 -9.37 -10.56
CA LEU A 153 2.19 -10.76 -10.75
C LEU A 153 0.67 -10.93 -10.85
N ARG A 154 -0.09 -10.30 -9.94
CA ARG A 154 -1.57 -10.30 -9.99
C ARG A 154 -2.10 -9.67 -11.26
N GLN A 155 -1.56 -8.52 -11.67
CA GLN A 155 -1.97 -7.85 -12.91
C GLN A 155 -1.70 -8.74 -14.13
N LYS A 156 -0.53 -9.39 -14.17
CA LYS A 156 -0.16 -10.30 -15.26
C LYS A 156 -1.11 -11.50 -15.33
N GLU A 157 -1.53 -12.03 -14.19
CA GLU A 157 -2.48 -13.14 -14.14
C GLU A 157 -3.88 -12.74 -14.63
N VAL A 158 -4.39 -11.58 -14.20
CA VAL A 158 -5.66 -11.02 -14.68
C VAL A 158 -5.60 -10.76 -16.19
N LEU A 159 -4.52 -10.14 -16.68
CA LEU A 159 -4.29 -9.90 -18.11
C LEU A 159 -4.26 -11.21 -18.90
N ARG A 160 -3.61 -12.25 -18.37
CA ARG A 160 -3.56 -13.57 -19.01
C ARG A 160 -4.96 -14.17 -19.15
N LEU A 161 -5.74 -14.18 -18.07
CA LEU A 161 -7.11 -14.70 -18.08
C LEU A 161 -8.02 -13.90 -19.04
N GLN A 162 -7.86 -12.58 -19.08
CA GLN A 162 -8.59 -11.74 -20.03
C GLN A 162 -8.18 -12.01 -21.48
N ALA A 163 -6.89 -12.19 -21.75
CA ALA A 163 -6.39 -12.51 -23.08
C ALA A 163 -6.85 -13.90 -23.55
N GLU A 164 -6.83 -14.90 -22.67
CA GLU A 164 -7.36 -16.24 -22.94
C GLU A 164 -8.86 -16.17 -23.28
N LYS A 165 -9.65 -15.48 -22.45
CA LYS A 165 -11.09 -15.29 -22.71
C LYS A 165 -11.36 -14.53 -24.01
N LEU A 166 -10.55 -13.52 -24.33
CA LEU A 166 -10.68 -12.77 -25.56
C LEU A 166 -10.30 -13.62 -26.79
N SER A 167 -9.28 -14.47 -26.66
CA SER A 167 -8.86 -15.40 -27.71
C SER A 167 -9.95 -16.44 -27.98
N GLU A 168 -10.50 -17.05 -26.93
CA GLU A 168 -11.64 -17.97 -27.04
C GLU A 168 -12.83 -17.29 -27.73
N LEU A 169 -13.13 -16.05 -27.33
CA LEU A 169 -14.21 -15.26 -27.92
C LEU A 169 -13.98 -14.99 -29.40
N ASN A 170 -12.76 -14.64 -29.78
CA ASN A 170 -12.43 -14.31 -31.17
C ASN A 170 -12.40 -15.57 -32.04
N GLU A 171 -11.85 -16.69 -31.57
CA GLU A 171 -11.92 -17.97 -32.29
C GLU A 171 -13.38 -18.41 -32.48
N PHE A 172 -14.21 -18.27 -31.45
CA PHE A 172 -15.63 -18.59 -31.54
C PHE A 172 -16.34 -17.70 -32.56
N LYS A 173 -16.06 -16.39 -32.55
CA LYS A 173 -16.58 -15.42 -33.52
C LYS A 173 -16.21 -15.82 -34.95
N ASP A 174 -14.93 -16.05 -35.21
CA ASP A 174 -14.42 -16.36 -36.55
C ASP A 174 -14.96 -17.69 -37.07
N ARG A 175 -15.10 -18.70 -36.21
CA ARG A 175 -15.77 -19.97 -36.55
C ARG A 175 -17.25 -19.76 -36.88
N THR A 176 -17.96 -18.96 -36.08
CA THR A 176 -19.38 -18.67 -36.30
C THR A 176 -19.61 -17.97 -37.63
N PHE A 177 -18.86 -16.90 -37.93
CA PHE A 177 -18.92 -16.24 -39.25
C PHE A 177 -18.57 -17.18 -40.40
N SER A 178 -17.61 -18.08 -40.22
CA SER A 178 -17.22 -19.04 -41.25
C SER A 178 -18.35 -20.02 -41.59
N VAL A 179 -19.02 -20.57 -40.57
CA VAL A 179 -20.18 -21.47 -40.75
C VAL A 179 -21.34 -20.71 -41.41
N LEU A 180 -21.64 -19.50 -40.94
CA LEU A 180 -22.70 -18.66 -41.50
C LEU A 180 -22.47 -18.33 -42.97
N ALA A 181 -21.25 -17.92 -43.33
CA ALA A 181 -20.91 -17.59 -44.71
C ALA A 181 -21.06 -18.80 -45.66
N HIS A 182 -20.65 -19.98 -45.19
CA HIS A 182 -20.79 -21.22 -45.94
C HIS A 182 -22.27 -21.60 -46.16
N ASP A 183 -23.09 -21.48 -45.13
CA ASP A 183 -24.49 -21.93 -45.15
C ASP A 183 -25.44 -20.90 -45.77
N LEU A 184 -25.06 -19.63 -45.84
CA LEU A 184 -25.74 -18.60 -46.62
C LEU A 184 -25.49 -18.78 -48.13
N ARG A 185 -24.28 -19.20 -48.52
CA ARG A 185 -23.86 -19.29 -49.93
C ARG A 185 -24.66 -20.33 -50.71
N GLY A 186 -25.02 -21.45 -50.10
CA GLY A 186 -25.80 -22.51 -50.74
C GLY A 186 -27.18 -22.08 -51.25
N PRO A 187 -28.11 -21.65 -50.37
CA PRO A 187 -29.44 -21.23 -50.80
C PRO A 187 -29.40 -19.97 -51.67
N LEU A 188 -28.46 -19.04 -51.43
CA LEU A 188 -28.30 -17.87 -52.28
C LEU A 188 -27.82 -18.23 -53.71
N ALA A 189 -26.88 -19.17 -53.83
CA ALA A 189 -26.42 -19.68 -55.13
C ALA A 189 -27.55 -20.42 -55.87
N ALA A 190 -28.29 -21.28 -55.17
CA ALA A 190 -29.43 -21.98 -55.75
C ALA A 190 -30.50 -21.00 -56.25
N PHE A 191 -30.85 -19.99 -55.45
CA PHE A 191 -31.76 -18.92 -55.86
C PHE A 191 -31.25 -18.17 -57.10
N THR A 192 -29.98 -17.75 -57.07
CA THR A 192 -29.35 -17.02 -58.19
C THR A 192 -29.37 -17.86 -59.47
N THR A 193 -29.05 -19.15 -59.40
CA THR A 193 -29.08 -20.06 -60.55
C THR A 193 -30.50 -20.24 -61.07
N THR A 194 -31.51 -20.41 -60.20
CA THR A 194 -32.91 -20.52 -60.64
C THR A 194 -33.39 -19.24 -61.33
N MET A 195 -33.00 -18.06 -60.83
CA MET A 195 -33.30 -16.78 -61.50
C MET A 195 -32.59 -16.66 -62.86
N GLN A 196 -31.31 -17.06 -62.94
CA GLN A 196 -30.56 -17.06 -64.21
C GLN A 196 -31.17 -17.99 -65.25
N MET A 197 -31.59 -19.20 -64.85
CA MET A 197 -32.26 -20.15 -65.77
C MET A 197 -33.57 -19.57 -66.31
N LEU A 198 -34.29 -18.77 -65.51
CA LEU A 198 -35.49 -18.07 -65.95
C LEU A 198 -35.16 -16.94 -66.93
N ASP A 199 -34.17 -16.10 -66.61
CA ASP A 199 -33.74 -14.96 -67.46
C ASP A 199 -33.18 -15.43 -68.81
N GLU A 200 -32.46 -16.55 -68.84
CA GLU A 200 -31.89 -17.15 -70.05
C GLU A 200 -32.90 -17.99 -70.85
N ASN A 201 -34.18 -18.03 -70.43
CA ASN A 201 -35.24 -18.89 -70.99
C ASN A 201 -34.87 -20.38 -71.04
N VAL A 202 -33.99 -20.83 -70.13
CA VAL A 202 -33.62 -22.25 -69.97
C VAL A 202 -34.78 -23.05 -69.35
N ILE A 203 -35.58 -22.40 -68.52
CA ILE A 203 -36.85 -22.93 -67.99
C ILE A 203 -38.03 -22.06 -68.45
N THR A 204 -39.15 -22.70 -68.71
CA THR A 204 -40.42 -22.04 -69.06
C THR A 204 -41.10 -21.43 -67.83
N HIS A 205 -42.08 -20.56 -68.06
CA HIS A 205 -42.86 -19.96 -66.97
C HIS A 205 -43.65 -21.00 -66.17
N ASP A 206 -44.12 -22.07 -66.83
CA ASP A 206 -44.83 -23.17 -66.18
C ASP A 206 -43.89 -24.02 -65.31
N GLU A 207 -42.70 -24.36 -65.81
CA GLU A 207 -41.66 -25.06 -65.03
C GLU A 207 -41.17 -24.24 -63.84
N PHE A 208 -41.04 -22.92 -64.00
CA PHE A 208 -40.74 -22.03 -62.89
C PHE A 208 -41.87 -22.01 -61.84
N THR A 209 -43.13 -22.07 -62.27
CA THR A 209 -44.29 -22.14 -61.38
C THR A 209 -44.28 -23.41 -60.54
N GLU A 210 -43.78 -24.52 -61.09
CA GLU A 210 -43.55 -25.76 -60.34
C GLU A 210 -42.36 -25.68 -59.36
N LEU A 211 -41.32 -24.91 -59.69
CA LEU A 211 -40.14 -24.70 -58.84
C LEU A 211 -40.36 -23.65 -57.73
N LYS A 212 -41.32 -22.74 -57.92
CA LYS A 212 -41.63 -21.64 -56.99
C LYS A 212 -41.78 -22.07 -55.52
N PRO A 213 -42.48 -23.17 -55.18
CA PRO A 213 -42.58 -23.61 -53.78
C PRO A 213 -41.23 -23.99 -53.16
N ALA A 214 -40.30 -24.53 -53.96
CA ALA A 214 -38.96 -24.86 -53.50
C ALA A 214 -38.11 -23.60 -53.27
N VAL A 215 -38.25 -22.61 -54.16
CA VAL A 215 -37.61 -21.29 -54.04
C VAL A 215 -38.13 -20.55 -52.80
N ASP A 216 -39.44 -20.51 -52.59
CA ASP A 216 -40.07 -19.88 -51.42
C ASP A 216 -39.60 -20.55 -50.11
N LYS A 217 -39.47 -21.87 -50.11
CA LYS A 217 -38.92 -22.62 -48.97
C LYS A 217 -37.46 -22.26 -48.69
N GLN A 218 -36.66 -22.06 -49.74
CA GLN A 218 -35.25 -21.64 -49.60
C GLN A 218 -35.12 -20.21 -49.06
N LEU A 219 -35.91 -19.28 -49.57
CA LEU A 219 -35.95 -17.89 -49.08
C LEU A 219 -36.42 -17.81 -47.63
N ASN A 220 -37.47 -18.54 -47.25
CA ASN A 220 -37.93 -18.59 -45.86
C ASN A 220 -36.87 -19.17 -44.93
N SER A 221 -36.15 -20.22 -45.36
CA SER A 221 -35.04 -20.78 -44.58
C SER A 221 -33.90 -19.78 -44.41
N LEU A 222 -33.60 -18.99 -45.45
CA LEU A 222 -32.57 -17.96 -45.45
C LEU A 222 -32.95 -16.78 -44.54
N ASN A 223 -34.22 -16.36 -44.57
CA ASN A 223 -34.76 -15.34 -43.66
C ASN A 223 -34.68 -15.79 -42.20
N VAL A 224 -35.06 -17.04 -41.88
CA VAL A 224 -34.90 -17.59 -40.51
C VAL A 224 -33.44 -17.59 -40.07
N LEU A 225 -32.51 -17.91 -40.98
CA LEU A 225 -31.07 -17.89 -40.70
C LEU A 225 -30.57 -16.46 -40.40
N LEU A 226 -30.98 -15.49 -41.21
CA LEU A 226 -30.69 -14.07 -41.04
C LEU A 226 -31.27 -13.51 -39.73
N ASP A 227 -32.50 -13.89 -39.40
CA ASP A 227 -33.20 -13.42 -38.21
C ASP A 227 -32.57 -13.99 -36.93
N ASN A 228 -32.22 -15.29 -36.95
CA ASN A 228 -31.45 -15.93 -35.88
C ASN A 228 -30.06 -15.31 -35.74
N LEU A 229 -29.40 -14.98 -36.85
CA LEU A 229 -28.10 -14.30 -36.85
C LEU A 229 -28.19 -12.89 -36.27
N LEU A 230 -29.20 -12.11 -36.65
CA LEU A 230 -29.41 -10.76 -36.13
C LEU A 230 -29.72 -10.77 -34.63
N LYS A 231 -30.59 -11.68 -34.19
CA LYS A 231 -30.90 -11.88 -32.76
C LYS A 231 -29.66 -12.29 -31.97
N TRP A 232 -28.84 -13.19 -32.52
CA TRP A 232 -27.58 -13.60 -31.90
C TRP A 232 -26.54 -12.46 -31.85
N SER A 233 -26.31 -11.79 -32.99
CA SER A 233 -25.37 -10.68 -33.14
C SER A 233 -25.68 -9.56 -32.14
N LYS A 234 -26.96 -9.18 -32.04
CA LYS A 234 -27.41 -8.15 -31.09
C LYS A 234 -27.23 -8.58 -29.63
N SER A 235 -27.41 -9.86 -29.32
CA SER A 235 -27.26 -10.41 -27.97
C SER A 235 -25.79 -10.60 -27.55
N TYR A 236 -24.87 -10.78 -28.49
CA TYR A 236 -23.47 -11.13 -28.19
C TYR A 236 -22.49 -9.98 -28.41
N ILE A 237 -22.71 -9.11 -29.41
CA ILE A 237 -21.82 -7.95 -29.71
C ILE A 237 -21.95 -6.84 -28.66
N MET A 238 -23.12 -6.72 -28.01
CA MET A 238 -23.35 -5.68 -26.99
C MET A 238 -22.87 -6.08 -25.58
N GLY A 239 -22.30 -7.28 -25.40
CA GLY A 239 -21.70 -7.71 -24.13
C GLY A 239 -22.70 -8.04 -23.00
N GLU A 240 -23.99 -7.86 -23.25
CA GLU A 240 -25.08 -8.29 -22.38
C GLU A 240 -25.97 -9.23 -23.19
N ILE A 241 -25.94 -10.52 -22.88
CA ILE A 241 -27.18 -11.29 -22.99
C ILE A 241 -28.07 -10.69 -21.90
N ALA A 242 -28.75 -9.59 -22.21
CA ALA A 242 -29.75 -9.02 -21.33
C ALA A 242 -30.96 -9.97 -21.36
N THR A 243 -30.79 -11.15 -20.77
CA THR A 243 -31.88 -12.05 -20.43
C THR A 243 -32.86 -11.20 -19.64
N GLN A 244 -34.12 -11.14 -20.07
CA GLN A 244 -35.19 -10.50 -19.33
C GLN A 244 -36.09 -11.59 -18.76
N PRO A 245 -35.76 -12.16 -17.58
CA PRO A 245 -36.49 -13.28 -17.06
C PRO A 245 -37.92 -12.87 -16.72
N VAL A 246 -38.87 -13.59 -17.27
CA VAL A 246 -40.29 -13.49 -16.98
C VAL A 246 -40.82 -14.88 -16.63
N ASN A 247 -42.02 -14.94 -16.07
CA ASN A 247 -42.71 -16.22 -15.88
C ASN A 247 -43.27 -16.69 -17.22
N VAL A 248 -42.52 -17.54 -17.90
CA VAL A 248 -42.88 -18.14 -19.19
C VAL A 248 -43.83 -19.31 -18.95
N ALA A 249 -45.04 -19.24 -19.52
CA ALA A 249 -45.99 -20.36 -19.52
C ALA A 249 -45.53 -21.42 -20.53
N VAL A 250 -44.93 -22.50 -20.02
CA VAL A 250 -44.28 -23.52 -20.86
C VAL A 250 -45.26 -24.21 -21.81
N TYR A 251 -46.49 -24.46 -21.36
CA TYR A 251 -47.52 -25.02 -22.22
C TYR A 251 -47.85 -24.14 -23.43
N ALA A 252 -48.04 -22.83 -23.20
CA ALA A 252 -48.47 -21.90 -24.23
C ALA A 252 -47.39 -21.71 -25.31
N ILE A 253 -46.14 -21.51 -24.90
CA ILE A 253 -45.01 -21.34 -25.81
C ILE A 253 -44.74 -22.62 -26.61
N THR A 254 -44.87 -23.80 -25.99
CA THR A 254 -44.75 -25.08 -26.69
C THR A 254 -45.89 -25.29 -27.67
N ALA A 255 -47.14 -25.03 -27.28
CA ALA A 255 -48.30 -25.18 -28.16
C ALA A 255 -48.21 -24.28 -29.40
N ALA A 256 -47.76 -23.03 -29.23
CA ALA A 256 -47.51 -22.12 -30.36
C ALA A 256 -46.45 -22.69 -31.31
N ASN A 257 -45.34 -23.22 -30.78
CA ASN A 257 -44.28 -23.80 -31.60
C ASN A 257 -44.68 -25.09 -32.30
N ILE A 258 -45.54 -25.93 -31.70
CA ILE A 258 -46.12 -27.10 -32.36
C ILE A 258 -46.91 -26.66 -33.61
N GLY A 259 -47.72 -25.61 -33.51
CA GLY A 259 -48.45 -25.06 -34.65
C GLY A 259 -47.55 -24.64 -35.81
N LEU A 260 -46.37 -24.08 -35.53
CA LEU A 260 -45.41 -23.66 -36.55
C LEU A 260 -44.74 -24.81 -37.30
N VAL A 261 -44.63 -25.99 -36.68
CA VAL A 261 -43.93 -27.15 -37.27
C VAL A 261 -44.88 -28.26 -37.73
N GLN A 262 -46.19 -28.08 -37.54
CA GLN A 262 -47.20 -29.11 -37.80
C GLN A 262 -47.14 -29.62 -39.24
N ASP A 263 -47.04 -28.72 -40.23
CA ASP A 263 -46.93 -29.07 -41.65
C ASP A 263 -45.74 -30.01 -41.94
N ALA A 264 -44.61 -29.80 -41.26
CA ALA A 264 -43.42 -30.62 -41.42
C ALA A 264 -43.60 -32.01 -40.78
N ALA A 265 -44.27 -32.07 -39.63
CA ALA A 265 -44.63 -33.31 -38.97
C ALA A 265 -45.62 -34.13 -39.82
N ASP A 266 -46.66 -33.49 -40.36
CA ASP A 266 -47.70 -34.13 -41.18
C ASP A 266 -47.11 -34.73 -42.47
N LYS A 267 -46.17 -34.03 -43.13
CA LYS A 267 -45.42 -34.54 -44.30
C LYS A 267 -44.59 -35.80 -44.01
N LYS A 268 -44.28 -36.08 -42.74
CA LYS A 268 -43.62 -37.30 -42.28
C LYS A 268 -44.57 -38.22 -41.51
N LYS A 269 -45.85 -37.86 -41.37
CA LYS A 269 -46.83 -38.55 -40.51
C LYS A 269 -46.34 -38.72 -39.06
N ILE A 270 -45.57 -37.77 -38.55
CA ILE A 270 -45.04 -37.83 -37.18
C ILE A 270 -46.14 -37.39 -36.21
N ARG A 271 -46.38 -38.20 -35.18
CA ARG A 271 -47.32 -37.85 -34.11
C ARG A 271 -46.62 -37.00 -33.05
N ILE A 272 -47.07 -35.78 -32.86
CA ILE A 272 -46.61 -34.90 -31.77
C ILE A 272 -47.55 -35.05 -30.57
N ILE A 273 -47.01 -35.35 -29.39
CA ILE A 273 -47.75 -35.51 -28.13
C ILE A 273 -47.29 -34.41 -27.17
N ASN A 274 -48.20 -33.51 -26.80
CA ASN A 274 -47.93 -32.48 -25.79
C ASN A 274 -48.52 -32.88 -24.43
N ASN A 275 -47.69 -33.42 -23.55
CA ASN A 275 -48.02 -33.80 -22.17
C ASN A 275 -47.56 -32.76 -21.16
N ILE A 276 -47.37 -31.50 -21.57
CA ILE A 276 -47.02 -30.41 -20.66
C ILE A 276 -48.28 -29.97 -19.88
N PRO A 277 -48.25 -29.91 -18.54
CA PRO A 277 -49.35 -29.33 -17.77
C PRO A 277 -49.44 -27.81 -17.98
N VAL A 278 -50.67 -27.28 -18.03
CA VAL A 278 -50.96 -25.87 -18.40
C VAL A 278 -50.40 -24.87 -17.38
N ASP A 279 -50.25 -25.28 -16.12
CA ASP A 279 -49.82 -24.48 -14.98
C ASP A 279 -48.29 -24.45 -14.77
N ILE A 280 -47.52 -25.16 -15.60
CA ILE A 280 -46.06 -25.16 -15.52
C ILE A 280 -45.48 -23.86 -16.09
N THR A 281 -44.73 -23.15 -15.25
CA THR A 281 -43.98 -21.95 -15.61
C THR A 281 -42.48 -22.12 -15.41
N ALA A 282 -41.67 -21.44 -16.22
CA ALA A 282 -40.23 -21.31 -16.03
C ALA A 282 -39.87 -19.82 -15.92
N PHE A 283 -38.93 -19.48 -15.03
CA PHE A 283 -38.43 -18.12 -14.88
C PHE A 283 -37.23 -17.91 -15.80
N ALA A 284 -37.49 -17.36 -16.98
CA ALA A 284 -36.53 -17.27 -18.09
C ALA A 284 -36.96 -16.19 -19.10
N ASP A 285 -36.08 -15.83 -20.01
CA ASP A 285 -36.39 -14.96 -21.16
C ASP A 285 -37.26 -15.72 -22.17
N GLU A 286 -38.47 -15.19 -22.40
CA GLU A 286 -39.47 -15.83 -23.27
C GLU A 286 -38.97 -16.04 -24.70
N GLY A 287 -38.27 -15.05 -25.27
CA GLY A 287 -37.77 -15.14 -26.64
C GLY A 287 -36.66 -16.18 -26.80
N GLN A 288 -35.80 -16.31 -25.79
CA GLN A 288 -34.76 -17.33 -25.77
C GLN A 288 -35.35 -18.75 -25.61
N VAL A 289 -36.32 -18.93 -24.72
CA VAL A 289 -37.01 -20.22 -24.54
C VAL A 289 -37.79 -20.61 -25.79
N ASP A 290 -38.46 -19.67 -26.46
CA ASP A 290 -39.14 -19.88 -27.74
C ASP A 290 -38.21 -20.50 -28.79
N ILE A 291 -37.02 -19.91 -28.96
CA ILE A 291 -36.01 -20.39 -29.91
C ILE A 291 -35.53 -21.79 -29.54
N VAL A 292 -35.27 -22.05 -28.26
CA VAL A 292 -34.82 -23.36 -27.78
C VAL A 292 -35.87 -24.43 -28.08
N ILE A 293 -37.11 -24.20 -27.69
CA ILE A 293 -38.22 -25.15 -27.86
C ILE A 293 -38.45 -25.44 -29.35
N ARG A 294 -38.53 -24.39 -30.19
CA ARG A 294 -38.70 -24.55 -31.64
C ARG A 294 -37.63 -25.44 -32.25
N ASN A 295 -36.39 -25.22 -31.86
CA ASN A 295 -35.23 -25.89 -32.42
C ASN A 295 -35.15 -27.37 -31.99
N LEU A 296 -35.44 -27.67 -30.72
CA LEU A 296 -35.50 -29.05 -30.25
C LEU A 296 -36.64 -29.83 -30.92
N ILE A 297 -37.84 -29.23 -31.05
CA ILE A 297 -38.97 -29.88 -31.74
C ILE A 297 -38.61 -30.10 -33.22
N SER A 298 -38.04 -29.10 -33.88
CA SER A 298 -37.62 -29.21 -35.28
C SER A 298 -36.58 -30.30 -35.47
N ASN A 299 -35.61 -30.43 -34.57
CA ASN A 299 -34.61 -31.50 -34.62
C ASN A 299 -35.27 -32.87 -34.40
N ALA A 300 -36.16 -32.99 -33.43
CA ALA A 300 -36.92 -34.21 -33.18
C ALA A 300 -37.69 -34.66 -34.45
N ILE A 301 -38.43 -33.77 -35.11
CA ILE A 301 -39.16 -34.06 -36.36
C ILE A 301 -38.19 -34.44 -37.49
N LYS A 302 -37.08 -33.71 -37.60
CA LYS A 302 -36.07 -33.91 -38.66
C LYS A 302 -35.42 -35.30 -38.59
N PHE A 303 -35.08 -35.76 -37.39
CA PHE A 303 -34.34 -37.02 -37.18
C PHE A 303 -35.23 -38.21 -36.82
N THR A 304 -36.53 -37.98 -36.68
CA THR A 304 -37.54 -39.05 -36.58
C THR A 304 -37.86 -39.63 -37.96
N ARG A 305 -38.05 -40.95 -38.02
CA ARG A 305 -38.51 -41.64 -39.24
C ARG A 305 -39.99 -41.35 -39.49
N GLU A 306 -40.48 -41.70 -40.68
CA GLU A 306 -41.92 -41.60 -40.94
C GLU A 306 -42.73 -42.41 -39.93
N GLU A 307 -43.92 -41.92 -39.59
CA GLU A 307 -44.84 -42.56 -38.63
C GLU A 307 -44.32 -42.65 -37.19
N GLY A 308 -43.21 -41.94 -36.89
CA GLY A 308 -42.65 -41.84 -35.55
C GLY A 308 -43.44 -40.94 -34.60
N THR A 309 -42.91 -40.74 -33.40
CA THR A 309 -43.54 -39.97 -32.34
C THR A 309 -42.54 -39.03 -31.67
N VAL A 310 -42.98 -37.79 -31.45
CA VAL A 310 -42.26 -36.79 -30.66
C VAL A 310 -43.14 -36.43 -29.46
N THR A 311 -42.60 -36.56 -28.25
CA THR A 311 -43.32 -36.30 -27.00
C THR A 311 -42.66 -35.15 -26.26
N LEU A 312 -43.48 -34.17 -25.86
CA LEU A 312 -43.10 -33.06 -25.01
C LEU A 312 -43.71 -33.24 -23.63
N ALA A 313 -42.92 -33.08 -22.59
CA ALA A 313 -43.40 -33.12 -21.21
C ALA A 313 -42.68 -32.06 -20.38
N ALA A 314 -43.31 -31.62 -19.30
CA ALA A 314 -42.66 -30.75 -18.33
C ALA A 314 -43.16 -31.05 -16.92
N GLY A 315 -42.34 -30.75 -15.93
CA GLY A 315 -42.70 -30.91 -14.53
C GLY A 315 -41.84 -30.04 -13.63
N LYS A 316 -42.33 -29.79 -12.40
CA LYS A 316 -41.56 -29.12 -11.36
C LYS A 316 -40.76 -30.15 -10.56
N LYS A 317 -39.48 -29.84 -10.32
CA LYS A 317 -38.62 -30.59 -9.43
C LYS A 317 -37.94 -29.58 -8.49
N ALA A 318 -38.41 -29.54 -7.24
CA ALA A 318 -38.02 -28.53 -6.26
C ALA A 318 -38.27 -27.09 -6.80
N ASP A 319 -37.24 -26.26 -6.84
CA ASP A 319 -37.24 -24.87 -7.31
C ASP A 319 -36.99 -24.75 -8.83
N ARG A 320 -37.06 -25.86 -9.57
CA ARG A 320 -36.70 -25.92 -11.00
C ARG A 320 -37.80 -26.50 -11.85
N THR A 321 -37.88 -26.03 -13.08
CA THR A 321 -38.79 -26.51 -14.12
C THR A 321 -38.01 -27.34 -15.12
N ILE A 322 -38.39 -28.61 -15.25
CA ILE A 322 -37.78 -29.57 -16.16
C ILE A 322 -38.67 -29.70 -17.38
N ILE A 323 -38.11 -29.53 -18.57
CA ILE A 323 -38.81 -29.66 -19.86
C ILE A 323 -38.08 -30.72 -20.67
N THR A 324 -38.81 -31.70 -21.21
CA THR A 324 -38.25 -32.76 -22.03
C THR A 324 -38.86 -32.79 -23.42
N VAL A 325 -38.01 -33.02 -24.42
CA VAL A 325 -38.38 -33.28 -25.81
C VAL A 325 -37.81 -34.64 -26.17
N THR A 326 -38.68 -35.63 -26.38
CA THR A 326 -38.33 -37.02 -26.65
C THR A 326 -38.76 -37.41 -28.04
N ASP A 327 -37.86 -38.00 -28.82
CA ASP A 327 -38.17 -38.62 -30.10
C ASP A 327 -37.79 -40.10 -30.12
N ASN A 328 -38.49 -40.89 -30.95
CA ASN A 328 -38.14 -42.27 -31.25
C ASN A 328 -37.41 -42.41 -32.60
N GLY A 329 -36.59 -41.40 -32.93
CA GLY A 329 -35.90 -41.30 -34.20
C GLY A 329 -34.66 -42.18 -34.32
N VAL A 330 -33.76 -41.78 -35.21
CA VAL A 330 -32.55 -42.56 -35.53
C VAL A 330 -31.54 -42.61 -34.38
N GLY A 331 -31.67 -41.74 -33.38
CA GLY A 331 -30.71 -41.62 -32.28
C GLY A 331 -29.31 -41.20 -32.74
N MET A 332 -28.35 -41.22 -31.81
CA MET A 332 -26.97 -40.81 -32.02
C MET A 332 -26.00 -41.85 -31.44
N THR A 333 -24.84 -42.01 -32.08
CA THR A 333 -23.72 -42.78 -31.51
C THR A 333 -23.04 -41.99 -30.40
N GLU A 334 -22.29 -42.66 -29.51
CA GLU A 334 -21.53 -41.97 -28.45
C GLU A 334 -20.58 -40.89 -29.00
N GLU A 335 -20.00 -41.13 -30.17
CA GLU A 335 -19.09 -40.20 -30.84
C GLU A 335 -19.80 -38.94 -31.32
N GLN A 336 -21.02 -39.07 -31.85
CA GLN A 336 -21.88 -37.94 -32.22
C GLN A 336 -22.32 -37.17 -30.98
N LEU A 337 -22.68 -37.87 -29.91
CA LEU A 337 -23.13 -37.30 -28.64
C LEU A 337 -22.05 -36.44 -27.97
N LYS A 338 -20.79 -36.92 -27.98
CA LYS A 338 -19.62 -36.17 -27.46
C LYS A 338 -19.33 -34.88 -28.22
N LYS A 339 -19.74 -34.81 -29.49
CA LYS A 339 -19.53 -33.65 -30.36
C LYS A 339 -20.78 -32.77 -30.50
N LEU A 340 -21.91 -33.12 -29.87
CA LEU A 340 -23.20 -32.49 -30.17
C LEU A 340 -23.24 -30.98 -29.91
N PHE A 341 -22.54 -30.52 -28.88
CA PHE A 341 -22.42 -29.11 -28.52
C PHE A 341 -21.09 -28.46 -28.95
N THR A 342 -20.32 -29.13 -29.82
CA THR A 342 -19.06 -28.57 -30.35
C THR A 342 -19.29 -27.90 -31.70
N THR A 343 -18.56 -26.82 -31.98
CA THR A 343 -18.53 -26.14 -33.29
C THR A 343 -17.58 -26.86 -34.27
N SER A 344 -17.79 -28.15 -34.51
CA SER A 344 -17.01 -28.89 -35.52
C SER A 344 -17.75 -28.91 -36.86
N PRO A 345 -17.09 -28.63 -38.00
CA PRO A 345 -17.68 -28.70 -39.33
C PRO A 345 -18.30 -30.08 -39.65
N ASP A 346 -17.80 -31.13 -39.00
CA ASP A 346 -18.25 -32.52 -39.18
C ASP A 346 -19.59 -32.84 -38.49
N ASN A 347 -20.19 -31.90 -37.74
CA ASN A 347 -21.45 -32.11 -37.01
C ASN A 347 -22.71 -31.92 -37.86
N THR A 348 -22.59 -31.54 -39.14
CA THR A 348 -23.75 -31.41 -40.03
C THR A 348 -24.17 -32.77 -40.57
N THR A 349 -25.22 -33.35 -40.01
CA THR A 349 -25.87 -34.57 -40.53
C THR A 349 -27.15 -34.23 -41.30
N TYR A 350 -27.44 -35.09 -42.28
CA TYR A 350 -28.71 -35.05 -43.02
C TYR A 350 -29.82 -35.65 -42.16
N GLY A 351 -31.00 -35.03 -42.20
CA GLY A 351 -32.24 -35.57 -41.64
C GLY A 351 -32.71 -36.80 -42.41
N THR A 352 -33.74 -37.47 -41.89
CA THR A 352 -34.22 -38.74 -42.47
C THR A 352 -34.82 -38.61 -43.87
N LYS A 353 -35.17 -37.40 -44.33
CA LYS A 353 -35.57 -37.09 -45.72
C LYS A 353 -34.57 -36.16 -46.43
N GLY A 354 -33.30 -36.17 -46.01
CA GLY A 354 -32.24 -35.37 -46.64
C GLY A 354 -32.24 -33.89 -46.22
N GLU A 355 -32.92 -33.53 -45.14
CA GLU A 355 -32.91 -32.15 -44.65
C GLU A 355 -31.51 -31.79 -44.12
N ARG A 356 -30.88 -30.75 -44.67
CA ARG A 356 -29.56 -30.29 -44.19
C ARG A 356 -29.72 -29.39 -42.97
N GLY A 357 -28.97 -29.65 -41.90
CA GLY A 357 -28.94 -28.81 -40.71
C GLY A 357 -27.69 -27.94 -40.68
N ILE A 358 -27.80 -26.73 -40.13
CA ILE A 358 -26.75 -25.70 -40.04
C ILE A 358 -25.77 -25.99 -38.89
N GLY A 359 -26.08 -26.93 -37.99
CA GLY A 359 -25.23 -27.29 -36.84
C GLY A 359 -25.16 -26.25 -35.72
N LEU A 360 -25.56 -25.00 -35.98
CA LEU A 360 -25.59 -23.90 -34.99
C LEU A 360 -26.77 -23.97 -34.02
N GLY A 361 -27.82 -24.71 -34.37
CA GLY A 361 -29.07 -24.74 -33.60
C GLY A 361 -28.85 -25.20 -32.16
N LEU A 362 -28.25 -26.37 -31.95
CA LEU A 362 -28.09 -26.94 -30.61
C LEU A 362 -27.08 -26.16 -29.76
N LEU A 363 -26.08 -25.56 -30.38
CA LEU A 363 -25.15 -24.65 -29.72
C LEU A 363 -25.87 -23.41 -29.19
N LEU A 364 -26.76 -22.80 -30.00
CA LEU A 364 -27.56 -21.67 -29.56
C LEU A 364 -28.50 -22.05 -28.41
N CYS A 365 -29.09 -23.26 -28.46
CA CYS A 365 -29.88 -23.77 -27.34
C CYS A 365 -29.06 -23.87 -26.06
N HIS A 366 -27.84 -24.40 -26.14
CA HIS A 366 -26.94 -24.50 -24.99
C HIS A 366 -26.63 -23.13 -24.37
N GLU A 367 -26.28 -22.13 -25.19
CA GLU A 367 -25.95 -20.79 -24.70
C GLU A 367 -27.16 -20.06 -24.11
N PHE A 368 -28.34 -20.15 -24.72
CA PHE A 368 -29.55 -19.54 -24.17
C PHE A 368 -30.00 -20.20 -22.87
N ILE A 369 -29.97 -21.52 -22.77
CA ILE A 369 -30.30 -22.20 -21.52
C ILE A 369 -29.31 -21.81 -20.41
N LYS A 370 -28.02 -21.74 -20.73
CA LYS A 370 -26.99 -21.28 -19.78
C LYS A 370 -27.18 -19.82 -19.37
N ALA A 371 -27.56 -18.93 -20.29
CA ALA A 371 -27.86 -17.53 -20.01
C ALA A 371 -29.14 -17.32 -19.18
N ASN A 372 -30.01 -18.33 -19.12
CA ASN A 372 -31.17 -18.40 -18.22
C ASN A 372 -30.88 -19.18 -16.94
N ASN A 373 -29.60 -19.33 -16.56
CA ASN A 373 -29.15 -20.05 -15.37
C ASN A 373 -29.65 -21.51 -15.33
N GLY A 374 -29.85 -22.11 -16.50
CA GLY A 374 -30.31 -23.47 -16.68
C GLY A 374 -29.23 -24.43 -17.17
N THR A 375 -29.61 -25.69 -17.38
CA THR A 375 -28.77 -26.72 -18.00
C THR A 375 -29.54 -27.49 -19.08
N ILE A 376 -28.84 -27.94 -20.12
CA ILE A 376 -29.40 -28.83 -21.14
C ILE A 376 -28.61 -30.13 -21.16
N VAL A 377 -29.31 -31.26 -21.08
CA VAL A 377 -28.73 -32.61 -21.09
C VAL A 377 -29.37 -33.40 -22.21
N VAL A 378 -28.59 -34.25 -22.85
CA VAL A 378 -29.05 -35.12 -23.93
C VAL A 378 -28.73 -36.58 -23.60
N VAL A 379 -29.70 -37.46 -23.82
CA VAL A 379 -29.54 -38.91 -23.77
C VAL A 379 -30.04 -39.46 -25.09
N SER A 380 -29.22 -40.24 -25.78
CA SER A 380 -29.59 -40.81 -27.09
C SER A 380 -28.94 -42.17 -27.26
N GLU A 381 -29.63 -43.06 -27.96
CA GLU A 381 -29.09 -44.36 -28.35
C GLU A 381 -29.43 -44.60 -29.83
N ALA A 382 -28.43 -44.98 -30.61
CA ALA A 382 -28.58 -45.27 -32.02
C ALA A 382 -29.70 -46.29 -32.27
N GLY A 383 -30.67 -45.90 -33.09
CA GLY A 383 -31.85 -46.69 -33.45
C GLY A 383 -33.01 -46.66 -32.45
N LYS A 384 -32.86 -46.03 -31.27
CA LYS A 384 -33.93 -45.93 -30.26
C LYS A 384 -34.52 -44.53 -30.11
N GLY A 385 -33.75 -43.49 -30.45
CA GLY A 385 -34.19 -42.09 -30.40
C GLY A 385 -33.38 -41.23 -29.44
N THR A 386 -33.89 -40.05 -29.13
CA THR A 386 -33.19 -39.03 -28.32
C THR A 386 -34.13 -38.37 -27.32
N VAL A 387 -33.60 -38.04 -26.15
CA VAL A 387 -34.25 -37.23 -25.12
C VAL A 387 -33.37 -36.02 -24.84
N PHE A 388 -33.89 -34.84 -25.12
CA PHE A 388 -33.34 -33.58 -24.62
C PHE A 388 -34.08 -33.18 -23.36
N THR A 389 -33.33 -32.84 -22.32
CA THR A 389 -33.84 -32.38 -21.03
C THR A 389 -33.28 -31.00 -20.74
N ILE A 390 -34.16 -30.03 -20.59
CA ILE A 390 -33.85 -28.67 -20.17
C ILE A 390 -34.23 -28.51 -18.70
N ASP A 391 -33.34 -27.94 -17.91
CA ASP A 391 -33.58 -27.49 -16.55
C ASP A 391 -33.50 -25.96 -16.52
N LEU A 392 -34.58 -25.30 -16.11
CA LEU A 392 -34.66 -23.85 -15.92
C LEU A 392 -35.10 -23.52 -14.48
N PRO A 393 -34.73 -22.34 -13.95
CA PRO A 393 -35.30 -21.87 -12.69
C PRO A 393 -36.83 -21.89 -12.74
N GLY A 394 -37.46 -22.45 -11.71
CA GLY A 394 -38.90 -22.39 -11.51
C GLY A 394 -39.27 -21.07 -10.83
N ASN A 395 -40.55 -20.71 -10.91
CA ASN A 395 -41.06 -19.64 -10.06
C ASN A 395 -41.28 -20.18 -8.64
N SER A 396 -40.86 -19.42 -7.62
CA SER A 396 -41.19 -19.70 -6.21
C SER A 396 -42.67 -19.46 -5.93
#